data_AF-X1GSS9-F1
#
_entry.id   AF-X1GSS9-F1
#
_cell.length_a   1.000
_cell.length_b   1.000
_cell.length_c   1.000
_cell.angle_alpha   90.00
_cell.angle_beta   90.00
_cell.angle_gamma   90.00
#
_symmetry.space_group_name_H-M   'P 1'
#
loop_
_entity.id
_entity.type
_entity.pdbx_description
1 polymer ?
#
loop_
_entity_poly.entity_id
_entity_poly.type
_entity_poly.pdbx_seq_one_letter_code
_entity_poly.pdbx_strand_id
1 'polypeptide(L)'
;LKSETDLSDYYDVYEGMMEHAGVSISNKSIDDFIDRYVDDLVNAIFDSVKYSAIKEQPNYIEIWAEKQGVIPEKVAREFNATMRPAGGGEFSIKMCSEAVSCAKRREKNLHVFMLSDFDPKGMDMPKSVARKIELIARQEGITAFVHYVGLTKEQCIEYNLPSNPAKTPKGSGTGVKAYKTHTKIFKRYAGQDPTEINSFKALYPAEYNEIIRNAISPYYDTELKDKLDDAISELMTEMSDKIRENIEKHKEEIVKKRDVIKTKFEELNKAIDEKKEELGLDEIIEDYKELLEPNLVEDLEGIEIDMPEAEVS
;
A
#
# COMPACT_ATOMS: atom_id res chain seq x y z
N LEU A 1 44.00 -16.06 3.31
CA LEU A 1 45.01 -15.26 2.60
C LEU A 1 44.58 -15.21 1.15
N LYS A 2 44.50 -13.99 0.60
CA LYS A 2 43.90 -13.68 -0.69
C LYS A 2 44.67 -14.41 -1.80
N SER A 3 43.94 -15.14 -2.64
CA SER A 3 44.42 -15.56 -3.95
C SER A 3 44.58 -14.32 -4.82
N GLU A 4 45.71 -14.26 -5.50
CA GLU A 4 46.00 -13.30 -6.56
C GLU A 4 44.87 -13.34 -7.58
N THR A 5 44.26 -12.18 -7.79
CA THR A 5 43.21 -11.99 -8.78
C THR A 5 43.91 -11.78 -10.12
N ASP A 6 43.58 -12.64 -11.08
CA ASP A 6 44.17 -12.65 -12.41
C ASP A 6 43.79 -11.35 -13.15
N LEU A 7 44.70 -10.84 -13.97
CA LEU A 7 44.48 -9.61 -14.74
C LEU A 7 43.43 -9.82 -15.86
N SER A 8 43.15 -11.07 -16.22
CA SER A 8 42.05 -11.48 -17.09
C SER A 8 40.68 -11.23 -16.44
N ASP A 9 40.54 -11.48 -15.13
CA ASP A 9 39.34 -11.15 -14.36
C ASP A 9 39.07 -9.64 -14.36
N TYR A 10 40.10 -8.80 -14.47
CA TYR A 10 39.93 -7.34 -14.52
C TYR A 10 39.37 -6.86 -15.86
N TYR A 11 39.64 -7.56 -16.96
CA TYR A 11 39.08 -7.24 -18.28
C TYR A 11 37.62 -7.68 -18.40
N ASP A 12 37.29 -8.88 -17.90
CA ASP A 12 35.89 -9.38 -17.87
C ASP A 12 35.03 -8.60 -16.86
N VAL A 13 35.62 -8.13 -15.76
CA VAL A 13 34.94 -7.21 -14.82
C VAL A 13 34.77 -5.81 -15.43
N TYR A 14 35.67 -5.33 -16.31
CA TYR A 14 35.51 -4.01 -16.94
C TYR A 14 34.50 -4.02 -18.08
N GLU A 15 34.50 -5.05 -18.93
CA GLU A 15 33.40 -5.28 -19.91
C GLU A 15 32.08 -5.56 -19.19
N GLY A 16 32.11 -6.38 -18.14
CA GLY A 16 30.94 -6.66 -17.30
C GLY A 16 30.43 -5.44 -16.52
N MET A 17 31.29 -4.50 -16.11
CA MET A 17 30.90 -3.22 -15.50
C MET A 17 30.35 -2.24 -16.54
N MET A 18 30.85 -2.27 -17.78
CA MET A 18 30.31 -1.47 -18.89
C MET A 18 28.96 -2.01 -19.36
N GLU A 19 28.76 -3.33 -19.35
CA GLU A 19 27.46 -3.98 -19.56
C GLU A 19 26.50 -3.75 -18.38
N HIS A 20 26.97 -3.84 -17.12
CA HIS A 20 26.16 -3.57 -15.93
C HIS A 20 25.80 -2.09 -15.75
N ALA A 21 26.60 -1.17 -16.27
CA ALA A 21 26.24 0.25 -16.38
C ALA A 21 25.26 0.53 -17.53
N GLY A 22 24.91 -0.48 -18.34
CA GLY A 22 23.99 -0.34 -19.46
C GLY A 22 24.50 0.57 -20.59
N VAL A 23 25.78 0.91 -20.59
CA VAL A 23 26.43 1.75 -21.62
C VAL A 23 27.11 0.84 -22.64
N SER A 24 26.33 -0.05 -23.24
CA SER A 24 26.64 -0.50 -24.60
C SER A 24 26.47 0.74 -25.48
N ILE A 25 27.58 1.34 -25.91
CA ILE A 25 27.59 2.27 -27.06
C ILE A 25 27.40 1.43 -28.35
N SER A 26 26.40 0.55 -28.35
CA SER A 26 25.72 0.17 -29.58
C SER A 26 25.20 1.46 -30.21
N ASN A 27 25.17 1.54 -31.55
CA ASN A 27 24.74 2.68 -32.37
C ASN A 27 23.36 3.26 -31.96
N LYS A 28 23.30 3.95 -30.83
CA LYS A 28 22.14 4.71 -30.35
C LYS A 28 22.40 6.16 -30.70
N SER A 29 21.41 6.77 -31.35
CA SER A 29 21.47 8.16 -31.76
C SER A 29 21.62 9.07 -30.53
N ILE A 30 22.09 10.31 -30.72
CA ILE A 30 22.11 11.30 -29.64
C ILE A 30 20.70 11.50 -29.05
N ASP A 31 19.67 11.31 -29.88
CA ASP A 31 18.26 11.41 -29.52
C ASP A 31 17.86 10.28 -28.56
N ASP A 32 18.25 9.03 -28.84
CA ASP A 32 17.99 7.90 -27.94
C ASP A 32 18.66 8.07 -26.58
N PHE A 33 19.84 8.70 -26.54
CA PHE A 33 20.53 9.03 -25.29
C PHE A 33 19.78 10.10 -24.49
N ILE A 34 19.33 11.17 -25.17
CA ILE A 34 18.56 12.24 -24.55
C ILE A 34 17.25 11.67 -23.98
N ASP A 35 16.52 10.88 -24.76
CA ASP A 35 15.25 10.29 -24.35
C ASP A 35 15.42 9.41 -23.10
N ARG A 36 16.43 8.54 -23.10
CA ARG A 36 16.71 7.70 -21.93
C ARG A 36 17.10 8.52 -20.71
N TYR A 37 17.92 9.56 -20.88
CA TYR A 37 18.33 10.42 -19.77
C TYR A 37 17.15 11.20 -19.18
N VAL A 38 16.23 11.68 -20.02
CA VAL A 38 14.99 12.34 -19.59
C VAL A 38 14.14 11.38 -18.78
N ASP A 39 13.90 10.17 -19.31
CA ASP A 39 13.09 9.16 -18.65
C ASP A 39 13.70 8.75 -17.29
N ASP A 40 15.01 8.49 -17.24
CA ASP A 40 15.72 8.12 -16.01
C ASP A 40 15.63 9.25 -14.97
N LEU A 41 15.77 10.52 -15.38
CA LEU A 41 15.68 11.67 -14.48
C LEU A 41 14.26 11.85 -13.93
N VAL A 42 13.23 11.74 -14.78
CA VAL A 42 11.82 11.84 -14.38
C VAL A 42 11.46 10.71 -13.44
N ASN A 43 11.79 9.47 -13.78
CA ASN A 43 11.54 8.31 -12.92
C ASN A 43 12.20 8.47 -11.54
N ALA A 44 13.46 8.91 -11.49
CA ALA A 44 14.15 9.15 -10.22
C ALA A 44 13.47 10.22 -9.34
N ILE A 45 12.90 11.27 -9.96
CA ILE A 45 12.13 12.29 -9.25
C ILE A 45 10.83 11.69 -8.70
N PHE A 46 10.08 10.94 -9.51
CA PHE A 46 8.79 10.39 -9.12
C PHE A 46 8.91 9.24 -8.10
N ASP A 47 9.94 8.40 -8.19
CA ASP A 47 10.23 7.37 -7.18
C ASP A 47 10.47 7.95 -5.79
N SER A 48 10.91 9.22 -5.72
CA SER A 48 11.09 9.93 -4.46
C SER A 48 9.77 10.41 -3.84
N VAL A 49 8.71 10.53 -4.64
CA VAL A 49 7.39 11.03 -4.23
C VAL A 49 6.50 9.87 -3.81
N LYS A 50 6.22 9.76 -2.51
CA LYS A 50 5.31 8.74 -1.98
C LYS A 50 3.87 9.27 -1.92
N TYR A 51 2.97 8.66 -2.69
CA TYR A 51 1.53 8.89 -2.56
C TYR A 51 0.80 7.60 -2.15
N SER A 52 -0.42 7.74 -1.65
CA SER A 52 -1.27 6.59 -1.33
C SER A 52 -2.74 6.98 -1.42
N ALA A 53 -3.45 6.44 -2.41
CA ALA A 53 -4.88 6.70 -2.60
C ALA A 53 -5.69 6.47 -1.32
N ILE A 54 -5.30 5.48 -0.50
CA ILE A 54 -5.93 5.20 0.80
C ILE A 54 -5.73 6.37 1.79
N LYS A 55 -4.54 6.97 1.81
CA LYS A 55 -4.24 8.12 2.67
C LYS A 55 -4.82 9.42 2.13
N GLU A 56 -5.03 9.53 0.83
CA GLU A 56 -5.63 10.72 0.20
C GLU A 56 -7.17 10.72 0.23
N GLN A 57 -7.83 9.64 0.68
CA GLN A 57 -9.29 9.63 0.86
C GLN A 57 -9.75 10.81 1.72
N PRO A 58 -10.79 11.58 1.32
CA PRO A 58 -11.22 12.78 2.05
C PRO A 58 -11.83 12.47 3.43
N ASN A 59 -12.28 11.24 3.63
CA ASN A 59 -13.00 10.82 4.81
C ASN A 59 -12.20 9.81 5.63
N TYR A 60 -12.30 9.94 6.95
CA TYR A 60 -11.84 8.95 7.91
C TYR A 60 -13.04 8.15 8.42
N ILE A 61 -13.03 6.86 8.11
CA ILE A 61 -14.16 5.96 8.35
C ILE A 61 -13.86 5.09 9.57
N GLU A 62 -14.81 5.03 10.51
CA GLU A 62 -14.80 4.07 11.61
C GLU A 62 -16.09 3.24 11.61
N ILE A 63 -15.99 1.94 11.87
CA ILE A 63 -17.13 1.04 12.07
C ILE A 63 -17.18 0.63 13.53
N TRP A 64 -18.29 0.91 14.19
CA TRP A 64 -18.47 0.73 15.62
C TRP A 64 -19.52 -0.34 15.87
N ALA A 65 -19.27 -1.26 16.79
CA ALA A 65 -20.24 -2.28 17.16
C ALA A 65 -20.33 -2.50 18.67
N GLU A 66 -21.51 -2.75 19.22
CA GLU A 66 -21.68 -3.02 20.66
C GLU A 66 -20.96 -4.31 21.12
N LYS A 67 -20.91 -5.32 20.25
CA LYS A 67 -20.34 -6.63 20.53
C LYS A 67 -19.14 -6.91 19.63
N GLN A 68 -18.14 -7.62 20.19
CA GLN A 68 -17.05 -8.16 19.39
C GLN A 68 -17.56 -9.16 18.35
N GLY A 69 -16.86 -9.25 17.21
CA GLY A 69 -17.20 -10.17 16.14
C GLY A 69 -18.42 -9.77 15.30
N VAL A 70 -19.08 -8.64 15.59
CA VAL A 70 -20.18 -8.12 14.75
C VAL A 70 -19.66 -7.41 13.51
N ILE A 71 -18.52 -6.71 13.62
CA ILE A 71 -17.94 -5.95 12.51
C ILE A 71 -17.40 -6.92 11.44
N PRO A 72 -17.81 -6.79 10.17
CA PRO A 72 -17.27 -7.59 9.08
C PRO A 72 -15.87 -7.11 8.67
N GLU A 73 -14.84 -7.83 9.12
CA GLU A 73 -13.43 -7.45 8.87
C GLU A 73 -13.07 -7.32 7.39
N LYS A 74 -13.69 -8.13 6.52
CA LYS A 74 -13.47 -8.04 5.08
C LYS A 74 -13.91 -6.67 4.55
N VAL A 75 -15.13 -6.25 4.86
CA VAL A 75 -15.68 -4.95 4.45
C VAL A 75 -14.88 -3.81 5.10
N ALA A 76 -14.51 -3.95 6.38
CA ALA A 76 -13.69 -2.94 7.04
C ALA A 76 -12.34 -2.73 6.33
N ARG A 77 -11.69 -3.80 5.88
CA ARG A 77 -10.43 -3.72 5.11
C ARG A 77 -10.61 -3.13 3.72
N GLU A 78 -11.71 -3.48 3.03
CA GLU A 78 -12.04 -2.92 1.70
C GLU A 78 -12.05 -1.37 1.73
N PHE A 79 -12.54 -0.77 2.81
CA PHE A 79 -12.65 0.69 2.95
C PHE A 79 -11.55 1.33 3.83
N ASN A 80 -10.53 0.57 4.24
CA ASN A 80 -9.53 1.01 5.23
C ASN A 80 -10.17 1.62 6.50
N ALA A 81 -11.30 1.06 6.92
CA ALA A 81 -12.07 1.54 8.06
C ALA A 81 -11.45 1.08 9.37
N THR A 82 -11.43 1.96 10.37
CA THR A 82 -11.02 1.58 11.72
C THR A 82 -12.15 0.87 12.45
N MET A 83 -11.90 -0.34 12.93
CA MET A 83 -12.90 -1.12 13.66
C MET A 83 -12.85 -0.79 15.15
N ARG A 84 -13.98 -0.42 15.75
CA ARG A 84 -14.13 -0.19 17.18
C ARG A 84 -15.23 -1.08 17.77
N PRO A 85 -14.90 -2.30 18.23
CA PRO A 85 -15.83 -3.07 19.04
C PRO A 85 -15.93 -2.47 20.45
N ALA A 86 -17.13 -2.32 20.97
CA ALA A 86 -17.33 -2.01 22.38
C ALA A 86 -17.09 -3.27 23.22
N GLY A 87 -16.56 -3.08 24.43
CA GLY A 87 -16.35 -4.14 25.42
C GLY A 87 -17.63 -4.59 26.13
N GLY A 88 -18.80 -4.54 25.45
CA GLY A 88 -20.11 -4.91 26.03
C GLY A 88 -20.84 -3.80 26.81
N GLY A 89 -20.65 -2.54 26.42
CA GLY A 89 -21.24 -1.37 27.11
C GLY A 89 -21.47 -0.17 26.20
N GLU A 90 -21.83 0.97 26.78
CA GLU A 90 -21.94 2.23 26.01
C GLU A 90 -20.57 2.73 25.56
N PHE A 91 -20.54 3.36 24.38
CA PHE A 91 -19.36 4.07 23.90
C PHE A 91 -19.06 5.28 24.80
N SER A 92 -17.85 5.27 25.38
CA SER A 92 -17.41 6.32 26.30
C SER A 92 -17.13 7.64 25.57
N ILE A 93 -17.17 8.74 26.33
CA ILE A 93 -16.77 10.06 25.81
C ILE A 93 -15.30 10.05 25.35
N LYS A 94 -14.43 9.27 26.02
CA LYS A 94 -13.04 9.09 25.64
C LYS A 94 -12.91 8.48 24.25
N MET A 95 -13.67 7.43 23.95
CA MET A 95 -13.67 6.81 22.61
C MET A 95 -14.12 7.80 21.53
N CYS A 96 -15.15 8.60 21.81
CA CYS A 96 -15.61 9.65 20.90
C CYS A 96 -14.53 10.71 20.68
N SER A 97 -13.85 11.14 21.75
CA SER A 97 -12.76 12.11 21.70
C SER A 97 -11.56 11.59 20.93
N GLU A 98 -11.20 10.31 21.08
CA GLU A 98 -10.13 9.67 20.31
C GLU A 98 -10.45 9.64 18.81
N ALA A 99 -11.67 9.26 18.42
CA ALA A 99 -12.08 9.21 17.02
C ALA A 99 -12.02 10.59 16.36
N VAL A 100 -12.56 11.62 17.03
CA VAL A 100 -12.48 13.02 16.57
C VAL A 100 -11.03 13.49 16.49
N SER A 101 -10.21 13.18 17.50
CA SER A 101 -8.79 13.53 17.52
C SER A 101 -8.01 12.87 16.37
N CYS A 102 -8.30 11.59 16.06
CA CYS A 102 -7.73 10.89 14.92
C CYS A 102 -8.13 11.54 13.59
N ALA A 103 -9.40 11.89 13.42
CA ALA A 103 -9.90 12.57 12.24
C ALA A 103 -9.21 13.93 12.04
N LYS A 104 -9.09 14.72 13.12
CA LYS A 104 -8.40 16.02 13.12
C LYS A 104 -6.93 15.89 12.74
N ARG A 105 -6.18 14.95 13.35
CA ARG A 105 -4.77 14.72 12.99
C ARG A 105 -4.57 14.27 11.55
N ARG A 106 -5.59 13.66 10.94
CA ARG A 106 -5.57 13.23 9.55
C ARG A 106 -6.13 14.29 8.61
N GLU A 107 -6.63 15.41 9.13
CA GLU A 107 -7.27 16.48 8.37
C GLU A 107 -8.45 15.98 7.51
N LYS A 108 -9.24 15.05 8.06
CA LYS A 108 -10.36 14.38 7.36
C LYS A 108 -11.68 14.55 8.09
N ASN A 109 -12.78 14.47 7.34
CA ASN A 109 -14.11 14.36 7.91
C ASN A 109 -14.30 12.98 8.55
N LEU A 110 -14.93 12.94 9.73
CA LEU A 110 -15.19 11.68 10.45
C LEU A 110 -16.54 11.08 10.05
N HIS A 111 -16.56 9.80 9.65
CA HIS A 111 -17.78 9.04 9.44
C HIS A 111 -17.78 7.80 10.34
N VAL A 112 -18.72 7.74 11.28
CA VAL A 112 -18.88 6.61 12.20
C VAL A 112 -20.11 5.79 11.80
N PHE A 113 -19.91 4.52 11.46
CA PHE A 113 -20.98 3.59 11.10
C PHE A 113 -21.27 2.66 12.27
N MET A 114 -22.48 2.74 12.82
CA MET A 114 -22.86 2.04 14.04
C MET A 114 -23.69 0.78 13.77
N LEU A 115 -23.28 -0.30 14.44
CA LEU A 115 -23.88 -1.63 14.44
C LEU A 115 -24.30 -2.02 15.86
N SER A 116 -25.59 -2.22 16.09
CA SER A 116 -26.16 -2.60 17.38
C SER A 116 -27.31 -3.58 17.23
N ASP A 117 -27.69 -4.23 18.33
CA ASP A 117 -28.92 -5.02 18.36
C ASP A 117 -30.16 -4.11 18.12
N PHE A 118 -31.25 -4.72 17.65
CA PHE A 118 -32.55 -4.06 17.56
C PHE A 118 -33.31 -4.26 18.86
N ASP A 119 -32.97 -3.44 19.85
CA ASP A 119 -33.59 -3.39 21.16
C ASP A 119 -33.66 -1.93 21.67
N PRO A 120 -34.30 -1.65 22.82
CA PRO A 120 -34.38 -0.28 23.34
C PRO A 120 -33.02 0.41 23.52
N LYS A 121 -31.97 -0.33 23.89
CA LYS A 121 -30.63 0.20 24.18
C LYS A 121 -29.83 0.38 22.89
N GLY A 122 -29.85 -0.61 22.01
CA GLY A 122 -29.21 -0.56 20.70
C GLY A 122 -29.72 0.60 19.87
N MET A 123 -31.02 0.91 19.92
CA MET A 123 -31.58 2.09 19.24
C MET A 123 -31.17 3.44 19.85
N ASP A 124 -30.84 3.48 21.14
CA ASP A 124 -30.46 4.72 21.83
C ASP A 124 -28.95 5.00 21.72
N MET A 125 -28.15 3.96 21.56
CA MET A 125 -26.70 4.04 21.51
C MET A 125 -26.16 4.96 20.40
N PRO A 126 -26.65 4.88 19.14
CA PRO A 126 -26.25 5.82 18.09
C PRO A 126 -26.57 7.28 18.42
N LYS A 127 -27.69 7.53 19.12
CA LYS A 127 -28.07 8.90 19.52
C LYS A 127 -27.12 9.46 20.56
N SER A 128 -26.78 8.64 21.56
CA SER A 128 -25.80 8.98 22.61
C SER A 128 -24.43 9.29 21.99
N VAL A 129 -23.96 8.44 21.06
CA VAL A 129 -22.69 8.64 20.35
C VAL A 129 -22.73 9.89 19.47
N ALA A 130 -23.80 10.09 18.70
CA ALA A 130 -23.97 11.26 17.84
C ALA A 130 -23.85 12.56 18.63
N ARG A 131 -24.47 12.67 19.81
CA ARG A 131 -24.39 13.89 20.64
C ARG A 131 -23.01 14.13 21.23
N LYS A 132 -22.32 13.07 21.65
CA LYS A 132 -20.94 13.15 22.14
C LYS A 132 -20.01 13.62 21.02
N ILE A 133 -20.09 12.98 19.85
CA ILE A 133 -19.27 13.31 18.68
C ILE A 133 -19.58 14.73 18.19
N GLU A 134 -20.84 15.13 18.07
CA GLU A 134 -21.25 16.47 17.66
C GLU A 134 -20.62 17.55 18.54
N LEU A 135 -20.69 17.39 19.87
CA LEU A 135 -20.10 18.33 20.81
C LEU A 135 -18.58 18.46 20.62
N ILE A 136 -17.88 17.33 20.57
CA ILE A 136 -16.41 17.30 20.50
C ILE A 136 -15.94 17.77 19.11
N ALA A 137 -16.56 17.32 18.03
CA ALA A 137 -16.23 17.73 16.67
C ALA A 137 -16.40 19.24 16.49
N ARG A 138 -17.46 19.83 17.05
CA ARG A 138 -17.67 21.28 17.06
C ARG A 138 -16.60 22.04 17.83
N GLN A 139 -16.14 21.50 18.97
CA GLN A 139 -15.04 22.10 19.73
C GLN A 139 -13.71 22.04 18.98
N GLU A 140 -13.48 20.93 18.27
CA GLU A 140 -12.23 20.67 17.56
C GLU A 140 -12.18 21.30 16.16
N GLY A 141 -13.30 21.80 15.66
CA GLY A 141 -13.42 22.46 14.36
C GLY A 141 -13.48 21.49 13.17
N ILE A 142 -13.96 20.26 13.36
CA ILE A 142 -14.04 19.26 12.30
C ILE A 142 -15.49 18.87 12.00
N THR A 143 -15.72 18.35 10.78
CA THR A 143 -17.01 17.75 10.41
C THR A 143 -17.03 16.28 10.80
N ALA A 144 -18.10 15.85 11.47
CA ALA A 144 -18.28 14.46 11.86
C ALA A 144 -19.74 14.02 11.71
N PHE A 145 -19.95 12.78 11.26
CA PHE A 145 -21.25 12.17 11.04
C PHE A 145 -21.33 10.81 11.71
N VAL A 146 -22.51 10.49 12.26
CA VAL A 146 -22.81 9.18 12.82
C VAL A 146 -23.98 8.59 12.04
N HIS A 147 -23.73 7.43 11.45
CA HIS A 147 -24.66 6.68 10.62
C HIS A 147 -25.10 5.43 11.37
N TYR A 148 -26.41 5.24 11.51
CA TYR A 148 -26.95 4.00 12.05
C TYR A 148 -27.21 3.02 10.90
N VAL A 149 -26.45 1.92 10.85
CA VAL A 149 -26.47 0.98 9.71
C VAL A 149 -27.32 -0.24 10.00
N GLY A 150 -27.36 -0.68 11.24
CA GLY A 150 -28.19 -1.81 11.63
C GLY A 150 -28.05 -2.15 13.10
N LEU A 151 -28.98 -2.89 13.67
CA LEU A 151 -30.11 -3.55 13.03
C LEU A 151 -31.40 -2.69 13.07
N THR A 152 -31.99 -2.33 11.93
CA THR A 152 -33.23 -1.52 11.86
C THR A 152 -34.50 -2.37 11.88
N LYS A 153 -35.66 -1.73 12.11
CA LYS A 153 -36.97 -2.39 12.06
C LYS A 153 -37.26 -2.95 10.68
N GLU A 154 -36.93 -2.19 9.65
CA GLU A 154 -37.13 -2.54 8.25
C GLU A 154 -36.29 -3.77 7.89
N GLN A 155 -35.03 -3.81 8.33
CA GLN A 155 -34.15 -4.97 8.18
C GLN A 155 -34.69 -6.21 8.91
N CYS A 156 -35.25 -6.06 10.12
CA CYS A 156 -35.90 -7.19 10.81
C CYS A 156 -37.04 -7.80 10.00
N ILE A 157 -37.89 -6.95 9.42
CA ILE A 157 -39.08 -7.37 8.69
C ILE A 157 -38.67 -7.99 7.34
N GLU A 158 -37.80 -7.31 6.60
CA GLU A 158 -37.35 -7.73 5.27
C GLU A 158 -36.66 -9.09 5.30
N TYR A 159 -35.75 -9.31 6.26
CA TYR A 159 -34.99 -10.55 6.38
C TYR A 159 -35.65 -11.58 7.31
N ASN A 160 -36.87 -11.29 7.80
CA ASN A 160 -37.62 -12.13 8.73
C ASN A 160 -36.74 -12.64 9.90
N LEU A 161 -36.02 -11.72 10.53
CA LEU A 161 -35.00 -12.07 11.53
C LEU A 161 -35.64 -12.56 12.83
N PRO A 162 -35.06 -13.59 13.48
CA PRO A 162 -35.63 -14.14 14.70
C PRO A 162 -35.60 -13.10 15.82
N SER A 163 -36.74 -12.90 16.46
CA SER A 163 -36.84 -12.08 17.68
C SER A 163 -36.73 -12.95 18.93
N ASN A 164 -35.93 -12.53 19.88
CA ASN A 164 -35.83 -13.17 21.19
C ASN A 164 -36.71 -12.40 22.20
N PRO A 165 -37.53 -13.10 23.01
CA PRO A 165 -38.27 -12.44 24.09
C PRO A 165 -37.29 -11.67 24.99
N ALA A 166 -37.62 -10.42 25.30
CA ALA A 166 -36.81 -9.63 26.22
C ALA A 166 -36.66 -10.38 27.56
N LYS A 167 -35.43 -10.48 28.07
CA LYS A 167 -35.15 -11.16 29.34
C LYS A 167 -36.03 -10.57 30.44
N THR A 168 -36.72 -11.42 31.21
CA THR A 168 -37.46 -10.97 32.39
C THR A 168 -36.46 -10.42 33.41
N PRO A 169 -36.49 -9.11 33.74
CA PRO A 169 -35.57 -8.55 34.71
C PRO A 169 -35.79 -9.21 36.08
N LYS A 170 -34.72 -9.71 36.70
CA LYS A 170 -34.76 -10.30 38.05
C LYS A 170 -34.71 -9.19 39.10
N GLY A 171 -35.57 -9.25 40.10
CA GLY A 171 -35.59 -8.33 41.25
C GLY A 171 -36.77 -7.35 41.27
N SER A 172 -36.77 -6.46 42.26
CA SER A 172 -37.77 -5.39 42.43
C SER A 172 -37.04 -4.06 42.70
N GLY A 173 -37.30 -3.05 41.88
CA GLY A 173 -36.61 -1.76 41.94
C GLY A 173 -36.99 -0.82 40.79
N THR A 174 -36.56 0.44 40.87
CA THR A 174 -36.82 1.47 39.84
C THR A 174 -36.25 1.07 38.48
N GLY A 175 -35.05 0.48 38.44
CA GLY A 175 -34.44 -0.03 37.21
C GLY A 175 -35.25 -1.16 36.54
N VAL A 176 -35.87 -2.04 37.33
CA VAL A 176 -36.75 -3.11 36.81
C VAL A 176 -38.03 -2.54 36.21
N LYS A 177 -38.62 -1.52 36.85
CA LYS A 177 -39.81 -0.81 36.33
C LYS A 177 -39.48 -0.07 35.04
N ALA A 178 -38.34 0.61 34.98
CA ALA A 178 -37.85 1.27 33.77
C ALA A 178 -37.69 0.24 32.64
N TYR A 179 -36.92 -0.83 32.84
CA TYR A 179 -36.73 -1.87 31.82
C TYR A 179 -38.05 -2.40 31.26
N LYS A 180 -38.99 -2.80 32.12
CA LYS A 180 -40.32 -3.28 31.69
C LYS A 180 -41.09 -2.24 30.87
N THR A 181 -40.97 -0.96 31.22
CA THR A 181 -41.64 0.14 30.51
C THR A 181 -41.01 0.35 29.13
N HIS A 182 -39.68 0.40 29.06
CA HIS A 182 -38.94 0.53 27.81
C HIS A 182 -39.20 -0.66 26.87
N THR A 183 -39.24 -1.90 27.37
CA THR A 183 -39.61 -3.08 26.58
C THR A 183 -41.03 -2.99 26.02
N LYS A 184 -42.01 -2.53 26.83
CA LYS A 184 -43.39 -2.35 26.35
C LYS A 184 -43.50 -1.28 25.28
N ILE A 185 -42.83 -0.14 25.46
CA ILE A 185 -42.78 0.94 24.47
C ILE A 185 -42.15 0.43 23.18
N PHE A 186 -41.01 -0.26 23.29
CA PHE A 186 -40.32 -0.85 22.15
C PHE A 186 -41.22 -1.85 21.42
N LYS A 187 -41.85 -2.80 22.12
CA LYS A 187 -42.74 -3.78 21.47
C LYS A 187 -43.90 -3.12 20.72
N ARG A 188 -44.44 -2.02 21.26
CA ARG A 188 -45.48 -1.21 20.57
C ARG A 188 -44.94 -0.52 19.31
N TYR A 189 -43.71 -0.01 19.36
CA TYR A 189 -43.05 0.65 18.24
C TYR A 189 -42.58 -0.33 17.15
N ALA A 190 -41.85 -1.36 17.57
CA ALA A 190 -41.22 -2.36 16.74
C ALA A 190 -42.22 -3.35 16.15
N GLY A 191 -43.33 -3.63 16.87
CA GLY A 191 -44.28 -4.67 16.48
C GLY A 191 -43.76 -6.10 16.71
N GLN A 192 -42.57 -6.24 17.30
CA GLN A 192 -41.90 -7.51 17.57
C GLN A 192 -41.07 -7.42 18.85
N ASP A 193 -40.57 -8.57 19.31
CA ASP A 193 -39.58 -8.63 20.39
C ASP A 193 -38.17 -8.25 19.88
N PRO A 194 -37.21 -7.97 20.78
CA PRO A 194 -35.84 -7.61 20.40
C PRO A 194 -35.14 -8.62 19.47
N THR A 195 -34.27 -8.14 18.59
CA THR A 195 -33.49 -8.97 17.66
C THR A 195 -32.01 -8.69 17.81
N GLU A 196 -31.20 -9.76 17.88
CA GLU A 196 -29.74 -9.63 17.94
C GLU A 196 -29.14 -9.44 16.55
N ILE A 197 -28.18 -8.52 16.43
CA ILE A 197 -27.48 -8.28 15.15
C ILE A 197 -26.69 -9.50 14.67
N ASN A 198 -26.24 -10.34 15.59
CA ASN A 198 -25.59 -11.61 15.28
C ASN A 198 -26.50 -12.56 14.50
N SER A 199 -27.81 -12.51 14.71
CA SER A 199 -28.76 -13.32 13.95
C SER A 199 -28.76 -12.93 12.48
N PHE A 200 -28.65 -11.64 12.17
CA PHE A 200 -28.56 -11.19 10.78
C PHE A 200 -27.27 -11.65 10.12
N LYS A 201 -26.14 -11.41 10.79
CA LYS A 201 -24.82 -11.87 10.31
C LYS A 201 -24.77 -13.37 10.08
N ALA A 202 -25.41 -14.18 10.93
CA ALA A 202 -25.38 -15.63 10.83
C ALA A 202 -26.29 -16.19 9.73
N LEU A 203 -27.51 -15.64 9.59
CA LEU A 203 -28.50 -16.13 8.64
C LEU A 203 -28.30 -15.59 7.23
N TYR A 204 -27.85 -14.34 7.10
CA TYR A 204 -27.72 -13.61 5.83
C TYR A 204 -26.38 -12.88 5.76
N PRO A 205 -25.25 -13.61 5.77
CA PRO A 205 -23.91 -13.01 5.84
C PRO A 205 -23.56 -12.15 4.62
N ALA A 206 -24.09 -12.48 3.43
CA ALA A 206 -23.82 -11.73 2.22
C ALA A 206 -24.53 -10.37 2.25
N GLU A 207 -25.81 -10.37 2.59
CA GLU A 207 -26.68 -9.20 2.67
C GLU A 207 -26.27 -8.28 3.83
N TYR A 208 -25.85 -8.87 4.95
CA TYR A 208 -25.25 -8.13 6.05
C TYR A 208 -24.02 -7.33 5.62
N ASN A 209 -23.12 -7.96 4.85
CA ASN A 209 -21.92 -7.29 4.32
C ASN A 209 -22.28 -6.22 3.27
N GLU A 210 -23.23 -6.52 2.39
CA GLU A 210 -23.71 -5.59 1.35
C GLU A 210 -24.33 -4.33 1.95
N ILE A 211 -25.18 -4.44 2.96
CA ILE A 211 -25.79 -3.27 3.62
C ILE A 211 -24.71 -2.36 4.22
N ILE A 212 -23.69 -2.94 4.86
CA ILE A 212 -22.60 -2.18 5.44
C ILE A 212 -21.74 -1.54 4.34
N ARG A 213 -21.43 -2.29 3.27
CA ARG A 213 -20.71 -1.80 2.10
C ARG A 213 -21.44 -0.61 1.46
N ASN A 214 -22.73 -0.74 1.23
CA ASN A 214 -23.57 0.29 0.62
C ASN A 214 -23.71 1.53 1.52
N ALA A 215 -23.71 1.37 2.84
CA ALA A 215 -23.69 2.50 3.75
C ALA A 215 -22.37 3.29 3.69
N ILE A 216 -21.24 2.60 3.53
CA ILE A 216 -19.90 3.21 3.52
C ILE A 216 -19.53 3.78 2.15
N SER A 217 -19.90 3.10 1.07
CA SER A 217 -19.50 3.41 -0.31
C SER A 217 -19.66 4.88 -0.72
N PRO A 218 -20.75 5.61 -0.37
CA PRO A 218 -20.88 7.03 -0.72
C PRO A 218 -19.80 7.95 -0.13
N TYR A 219 -19.03 7.47 0.85
CA TYR A 219 -18.00 8.22 1.55
C TYR A 219 -16.58 7.75 1.24
N TYR A 220 -16.42 6.88 0.24
CA TYR A 220 -15.14 6.35 -0.20
C TYR A 220 -15.04 6.46 -1.71
N ASP A 221 -14.00 7.15 -2.21
CA ASP A 221 -13.78 7.28 -3.65
C ASP A 221 -12.98 6.06 -4.14
N THR A 222 -13.69 5.14 -4.79
CA THR A 222 -13.10 3.91 -5.36
C THR A 222 -12.24 4.19 -6.58
N GLU A 223 -12.46 5.31 -7.26
CA GLU A 223 -11.74 5.70 -8.48
C GLU A 223 -10.55 6.61 -8.16
N LEU A 224 -10.39 7.07 -6.91
CA LEU A 224 -9.32 8.00 -6.53
C LEU A 224 -7.94 7.49 -6.88
N LYS A 225 -7.72 6.17 -6.76
CA LYS A 225 -6.45 5.55 -7.14
C LYS A 225 -6.17 5.76 -8.63
N ASP A 226 -7.13 5.40 -9.47
CA ASP A 226 -6.97 5.49 -10.92
C ASP A 226 -6.83 6.96 -11.35
N LYS A 227 -7.62 7.88 -10.77
CA LYS A 227 -7.48 9.33 -10.98
C LYS A 227 -6.11 9.87 -10.58
N LEU A 228 -5.52 9.38 -9.48
CA LEU A 228 -4.18 9.77 -9.06
C LEU A 228 -3.12 9.19 -9.99
N ASP A 229 -3.26 7.92 -10.39
CA ASP A 229 -2.34 7.26 -11.31
C ASP A 229 -2.35 7.96 -12.70
N ASP A 230 -3.53 8.35 -13.19
CA ASP A 230 -3.70 9.13 -14.43
C ASP A 230 -3.05 10.52 -14.31
N ALA A 231 -3.36 11.27 -13.24
CA ALA A 231 -2.79 12.60 -13.02
C ALA A 231 -1.26 12.58 -12.89
N ILE A 232 -0.70 11.54 -12.26
CA ILE A 232 0.75 11.35 -12.16
C ILE A 232 1.35 11.06 -13.53
N SER A 233 0.71 10.20 -14.33
CA SER A 233 1.18 9.87 -15.68
C SER A 233 1.17 11.09 -16.62
N GLU A 234 0.13 11.91 -16.53
CA GLU A 234 0.04 13.19 -17.26
C GLU A 234 1.17 14.14 -16.83
N LEU A 235 1.42 14.27 -15.53
CA LEU A 235 2.48 15.12 -15.01
C LEU A 235 3.88 14.61 -15.42
N MET A 236 4.12 13.30 -15.40
CA MET A 236 5.36 12.69 -15.88
C MET A 236 5.61 13.05 -17.34
N THR A 237 4.57 12.94 -18.17
CA THR A 237 4.66 13.29 -19.61
C THR A 237 5.00 14.76 -19.79
N GLU A 238 4.30 15.67 -19.10
CA GLU A 238 4.56 17.11 -19.17
C GLU A 238 5.99 17.46 -18.69
N MET A 239 6.47 16.80 -17.64
CA MET A 239 7.84 16.99 -17.14
C MET A 239 8.87 16.49 -18.15
N SER A 240 8.68 15.30 -18.72
CA SER A 240 9.56 14.75 -19.75
C SER A 240 9.68 15.70 -20.94
N ASP A 241 8.55 16.24 -21.43
CA ASP A 241 8.55 17.18 -22.55
C ASP A 241 9.30 18.47 -22.24
N LYS A 242 9.09 19.07 -21.06
CA LYS A 242 9.80 20.29 -20.65
C LYS A 242 11.30 20.06 -20.47
N ILE A 243 11.69 18.93 -19.89
CA ILE A 243 13.10 18.58 -19.71
C ILE A 243 13.74 18.32 -21.08
N ARG A 244 13.07 17.58 -21.97
CA ARG A 244 13.53 17.34 -23.34
C ARG A 244 13.71 18.65 -24.10
N GLU A 245 12.73 19.56 -24.07
CA GLU A 245 12.83 20.87 -24.72
C GLU A 245 14.04 21.67 -24.18
N ASN A 246 14.31 21.58 -22.89
CA ASN A 246 15.46 22.26 -22.28
C ASN A 246 16.80 21.61 -22.70
N ILE A 247 16.88 20.28 -22.74
CA ILE A 247 18.08 19.57 -23.20
C ILE A 247 18.33 19.85 -24.69
N GLU A 248 17.27 19.88 -25.51
CA GLU A 248 17.36 20.14 -26.94
C GLU A 248 17.99 21.52 -27.23
N LYS A 249 17.71 22.54 -26.39
CA LYS A 249 18.37 23.86 -26.46
C LYS A 249 19.89 23.80 -26.29
N HIS A 250 20.39 22.78 -25.60
CA HIS A 250 21.82 22.56 -25.34
C HIS A 250 22.42 21.42 -26.16
N LYS A 251 21.65 20.81 -27.07
CA LYS A 251 22.06 19.63 -27.84
C LYS A 251 23.35 19.81 -28.60
N GLU A 252 23.52 20.95 -29.28
CA GLU A 252 24.75 21.23 -30.03
C GLU A 252 25.99 21.25 -29.12
N GLU A 253 25.88 21.81 -27.92
CA GLU A 253 26.97 21.80 -26.94
C GLU A 253 27.24 20.41 -26.38
N ILE A 254 26.17 19.63 -26.14
CA ILE A 254 26.27 18.24 -25.69
C ILE A 254 26.98 17.39 -26.74
N VAL A 255 26.62 17.51 -28.02
CA VAL A 255 27.28 16.82 -29.13
C VAL A 255 28.76 17.20 -29.21
N LYS A 256 29.08 18.51 -29.16
CA LYS A 256 30.48 18.97 -29.16
C LYS A 256 31.29 18.38 -28.01
N LYS A 257 30.75 18.37 -26.79
CA LYS A 257 31.43 17.78 -25.62
C LYS A 257 31.57 16.25 -25.77
N ARG A 258 30.55 15.57 -26.29
CA ARG A 258 30.60 14.14 -26.60
C ARG A 258 31.73 13.83 -27.57
N ASP A 259 31.85 14.59 -28.66
CA ASP A 259 32.88 14.36 -29.68
C ASP A 259 34.29 14.54 -29.10
N VAL A 260 34.50 15.58 -28.26
CA VAL A 260 35.78 15.77 -27.54
C VAL A 260 36.10 14.59 -26.63
N ILE A 261 35.11 14.08 -25.89
CA ILE A 261 35.30 12.90 -25.02
C ILE A 261 35.62 11.66 -25.87
N LYS A 262 34.90 11.47 -26.98
CA LYS A 262 35.12 10.36 -27.90
C LYS A 262 36.54 10.37 -28.46
N THR A 263 37.02 11.51 -28.94
CA THR A 263 38.40 11.66 -29.43
C THR A 263 39.42 11.33 -28.34
N LYS A 264 39.23 11.84 -27.11
CA LYS A 264 40.13 11.51 -25.99
C LYS A 264 40.13 10.03 -25.64
N PHE A 265 38.99 9.36 -25.76
CA PHE A 265 38.87 7.93 -25.51
C PHE A 265 39.56 7.11 -26.61
N GLU A 266 39.40 7.50 -27.87
CA GLU A 266 40.12 6.92 -29.01
C GLU A 266 41.66 7.10 -28.86
N GLU A 267 42.12 8.28 -28.43
CA GLU A 267 43.53 8.54 -28.11
C GLU A 267 44.04 7.66 -26.97
N LEU A 268 43.25 7.50 -25.90
CA LEU A 268 43.60 6.65 -24.76
C LEU A 268 43.72 5.17 -25.16
N ASN A 269 42.77 4.67 -25.95
CA ASN A 269 42.81 3.28 -26.44
C ASN A 269 44.04 3.04 -27.32
N LYS A 270 44.34 3.98 -28.23
CA LYS A 270 45.55 3.90 -29.05
C LYS A 270 46.82 3.87 -28.20
N ALA A 271 46.90 4.70 -27.17
CA ALA A 271 48.04 4.71 -26.26
C ALA A 271 48.15 3.42 -25.43
N ILE A 272 47.02 2.81 -25.06
CA ILE A 272 46.99 1.50 -24.40
C ILE A 272 47.50 0.42 -25.35
N ASP A 273 47.05 0.40 -26.60
CA ASP A 273 47.46 -0.58 -27.61
C ASP A 273 48.96 -0.42 -27.93
N GLU A 274 49.44 0.80 -28.15
CA GLU A 274 50.87 1.08 -28.33
C GLU A 274 51.71 0.63 -27.12
N LYS A 275 51.17 0.79 -25.90
CA LYS A 275 51.87 0.33 -24.68
C LYS A 275 51.86 -1.19 -24.53
N LYS A 276 50.79 -1.87 -24.96
CA LYS A 276 50.73 -3.34 -25.04
C LYS A 276 51.76 -3.87 -26.02
N GLU A 277 51.85 -3.25 -27.20
CA GLU A 277 52.83 -3.59 -28.24
C GLU A 277 54.27 -3.32 -27.77
N GLU A 278 54.55 -2.17 -27.15
CA GLU A 278 55.88 -1.82 -26.61
C GLU A 278 56.35 -2.79 -25.52
N LEU A 279 55.43 -3.23 -24.66
CA LEU A 279 55.72 -4.20 -23.60
C LEU A 279 55.74 -5.65 -24.11
N GLY A 280 55.48 -5.88 -25.41
CA GLY A 280 55.38 -7.22 -26.00
C GLY A 280 54.32 -8.07 -25.31
N LEU A 281 53.30 -7.45 -24.72
CA LEU A 281 52.33 -8.16 -23.88
C LEU A 281 51.52 -9.17 -24.68
N ASP A 282 51.26 -8.90 -25.95
CA ASP A 282 50.56 -9.84 -26.83
C ASP A 282 51.41 -11.09 -27.09
N GLU A 283 52.72 -10.95 -27.37
CA GLU A 283 53.64 -12.09 -27.49
C GLU A 283 53.80 -12.84 -26.16
N ILE A 284 53.87 -12.15 -25.02
CA ILE A 284 53.95 -12.79 -23.70
C ILE A 284 52.66 -13.56 -23.39
N ILE A 285 51.48 -13.04 -23.74
CA ILE A 285 50.19 -13.71 -23.55
C ILE A 285 50.05 -14.90 -24.50
N GLU A 286 50.53 -14.79 -25.75
CA GLU A 286 50.56 -15.90 -26.72
C GLU A 286 51.52 -17.02 -26.25
N ASP A 287 52.73 -16.65 -25.82
CA ASP A 287 53.74 -17.58 -25.25
C ASP A 287 53.21 -18.27 -23.99
N TYR A 288 52.52 -17.54 -23.10
CA TYR A 288 51.90 -18.12 -21.91
C TYR A 288 50.76 -19.09 -22.27
N LYS A 289 49.95 -18.78 -23.29
CA LYS A 289 48.91 -19.69 -23.78
C LYS A 289 49.50 -20.96 -24.39
N GLU A 290 50.55 -20.85 -25.20
CA GLU A 290 51.26 -22.02 -25.75
C GLU A 290 51.99 -22.84 -24.67
N LEU A 291 52.46 -22.22 -23.58
CA LEU A 291 53.07 -22.94 -22.45
C LEU A 291 52.04 -23.71 -21.58
N LEU A 292 50.80 -23.21 -21.53
CA LEU A 292 49.72 -23.76 -20.73
C LEU A 292 48.95 -24.88 -21.45
N GLU A 293 48.77 -24.80 -22.78
CA GLU A 293 48.01 -25.82 -23.54
C GLU A 293 48.56 -27.26 -23.44
N PRO A 294 49.89 -27.53 -23.48
CA PRO A 294 50.42 -28.89 -23.32
C PRO A 294 50.43 -29.38 -21.85
N ASN A 295 50.66 -28.47 -20.89
CA ASN A 295 50.84 -28.83 -19.48
C ASN A 295 49.52 -29.00 -18.72
N LEU A 296 48.42 -28.38 -19.17
CA LEU A 296 47.10 -28.58 -18.56
C LEU A 296 46.51 -29.97 -18.84
N VAL A 297 46.92 -30.66 -19.92
CA VAL A 297 46.42 -32.01 -20.23
C VAL A 297 47.14 -33.08 -19.40
N GLU A 298 48.45 -32.97 -19.19
CA GLU A 298 49.20 -33.93 -18.35
C GLU A 298 48.89 -33.80 -16.85
N ASP A 299 48.64 -32.59 -16.35
CA ASP A 299 48.35 -32.37 -14.91
C ASP A 299 46.88 -32.67 -14.51
N LEU A 300 45.96 -32.82 -15.48
CA LEU A 300 44.54 -33.13 -15.21
C LEU A 300 44.19 -34.63 -15.28
N GLU A 301 45.07 -35.50 -15.79
CA GLU A 301 44.83 -36.97 -15.82
C GLU A 301 44.91 -37.64 -14.42
N GLY A 302 45.32 -36.91 -13.37
CA GLY A 302 45.53 -37.45 -12.02
C GLY A 302 44.60 -36.95 -10.91
N ILE A 303 43.64 -36.06 -11.20
CA ILE A 303 42.79 -35.45 -10.16
C ILE A 303 41.46 -36.21 -10.03
N GLU A 304 41.37 -37.13 -9.06
CA GLU A 304 40.09 -37.65 -8.57
C GLU A 304 39.38 -36.60 -7.70
N ILE A 305 38.14 -36.25 -8.07
CA ILE A 305 37.29 -35.33 -7.31
C ILE A 305 36.44 -36.16 -6.34
N ASP A 306 36.73 -36.04 -5.04
CA ASP A 306 35.90 -36.61 -3.98
C ASP A 306 34.74 -35.66 -3.67
N MET A 307 33.51 -36.08 -3.98
CA MET A 307 32.30 -35.29 -3.75
C MET A 307 31.70 -35.63 -2.37
N PRO A 308 31.55 -34.66 -1.45
CA PRO A 308 30.86 -34.92 -0.20
C PRO A 308 29.34 -35.10 -0.41
N GLU A 309 28.78 -36.17 0.16
CA GLU A 309 27.34 -36.44 0.13
C GLU A 309 26.55 -35.44 0.99
N ALA A 310 25.36 -35.08 0.51
CA ALA A 310 24.45 -34.17 1.20
C ALA A 310 23.77 -34.87 2.38
N GLU A 311 24.06 -34.43 3.61
CA GLU A 311 23.27 -34.81 4.78
C GLU A 311 21.95 -34.02 4.81
N VAL A 312 20.84 -34.75 4.67
CA VAL A 312 19.49 -34.21 4.84
C VAL A 312 19.10 -34.35 6.31
N SER A 313 18.83 -33.22 6.98
CA SER A 313 18.14 -33.16 8.28
C SER A 313 16.71 -32.66 8.12
#